data_AF-A0A3S1BXQ0-F1
#
_entry.id   AF-A0A3S1BXQ0-F1
#
_cell.length_a   1.000
_cell.length_b   1.000
_cell.length_c   1.000
_cell.angle_alpha   90.00
_cell.angle_beta   90.00
_cell.angle_gamma   90.00
#
_symmetry.space_group_name_H-M   'P 1'
#
loop_
_entity.id
_entity.type
_entity.pdbx_description
1 polymer ?
#
loop_
_entity_poly.entity_id
_entity_poly.type
_entity_poly.pdbx_seq_one_letter_code
_entity_poly.pdbx_strand_id
1 'polypeptide(L)'
;MNADERIAVRIPSIEKQQFKERAEAEGKTPSELLLMLIRNYLNKDFVTPEESIERLLRLEMEVNALKKLEAEFNEFRKLEAEVISLKQHLLGELVA
;
A
#
# COMPACT_ATOMS: atom_id res chain seq x y z
N MET A 1 26.12 -13.00 28.53
CA MET A 1 27.06 -12.59 27.47
C MET A 1 26.95 -13.63 26.37
N ASN A 2 26.08 -13.40 25.38
CA ASN A 2 25.97 -14.35 24.26
C ASN A 2 26.81 -13.78 23.13
N ALA A 3 27.83 -14.56 22.76
CA ALA A 3 28.76 -14.20 21.72
C ALA A 3 28.01 -13.90 20.42
N ASP A 4 28.31 -12.74 19.87
CA ASP A 4 27.97 -12.28 18.54
C ASP A 4 28.51 -13.32 17.53
N GLU A 5 27.68 -14.29 17.14
CA GLU A 5 28.07 -15.33 16.18
C GLU A 5 28.32 -14.68 14.82
N ARG A 6 29.60 -14.57 14.44
CA ARG A 6 30.00 -13.91 13.19
C ARG A 6 30.00 -14.92 12.04
N ILE A 7 29.29 -14.58 10.97
CA ILE A 7 29.31 -15.32 9.71
C ILE A 7 30.35 -14.68 8.79
N ALA A 8 31.40 -15.42 8.44
CA ALA A 8 32.35 -15.01 7.41
C ALA A 8 31.94 -15.60 6.06
N VAL A 9 31.72 -14.73 5.06
CA VAL A 9 31.34 -15.14 3.71
C VAL A 9 32.47 -14.76 2.75
N ARG A 10 32.93 -15.72 1.93
CA ARG A 10 33.85 -15.45 0.82
C ARG A 10 33.04 -15.08 -0.41
N ILE A 11 33.31 -13.90 -0.95
CA ILE A 11 32.71 -13.41 -2.19
C ILE A 11 33.80 -12.75 -3.06
N PRO A 12 33.64 -12.75 -4.40
CA PRO A 12 34.49 -11.99 -5.31
C PRO A 12 34.57 -10.50 -4.93
N SER A 13 35.74 -9.89 -5.17
CA SER A 13 35.97 -8.47 -4.85
C SER A 13 34.98 -7.53 -5.56
N ILE A 14 34.57 -7.89 -6.79
CA ILE A 14 33.62 -7.10 -7.58
C ILE A 14 32.24 -7.07 -6.92
N GLU A 15 31.74 -8.23 -6.46
CA GLU A 15 30.43 -8.34 -5.80
C GLU A 15 30.46 -7.61 -4.45
N LYS A 16 31.57 -7.72 -3.71
CA LYS A 16 31.77 -7.00 -2.46
C LYS A 16 31.69 -5.49 -2.65
N GLN A 17 32.29 -4.99 -3.74
CA GLN A 17 32.31 -3.57 -4.05
C GLN A 17 30.92 -3.06 -4.46
N GLN A 18 30.26 -3.77 -5.39
CA GLN A 18 28.89 -3.46 -5.81
C GLN A 18 27.91 -3.47 -4.63
N PHE A 19 28.06 -4.43 -3.71
CA PHE A 19 27.24 -4.51 -2.51
C PHE A 19 27.42 -3.30 -1.58
N LYS A 20 28.65 -2.81 -1.41
CA LYS A 20 28.95 -1.62 -0.62
C LYS A 20 28.38 -0.35 -1.26
N GLU A 21 28.58 -0.18 -2.56
CA GLU A 21 28.05 0.97 -3.31
C GLU A 21 26.53 1.02 -3.22
N ARG A 22 25.87 -0.14 -3.31
CA ARG A 22 24.42 -0.24 -3.09
C ARG A 22 24.01 0.14 -1.67
N ALA A 23 24.73 -0.33 -0.65
CA ALA A 23 24.44 0.01 0.74
C ALA A 23 24.55 1.53 0.96
N GLU A 24 25.60 2.16 0.42
CA GLU A 24 25.79 3.61 0.48
C GLU A 24 24.69 4.38 -0.26
N ALA A 25 24.31 3.93 -1.46
CA ALA A 25 23.22 4.53 -2.23
C ALA A 25 21.85 4.44 -1.51
N GLU A 26 21.63 3.38 -0.72
CA GLU A 26 20.43 3.20 0.11
C GLU A 26 20.54 3.84 1.50
N GLY A 27 21.67 4.52 1.82
CA GLY A 27 21.91 5.14 3.12
C GLY A 27 22.03 4.13 4.29
N LYS A 28 22.44 2.90 4.00
CA LYS A 28 22.54 1.77 4.95
C LYS A 28 23.98 1.31 5.10
N THR A 29 24.29 0.71 6.24
CA THR A 29 25.51 -0.09 6.38
C THR A 29 25.39 -1.40 5.60
N PRO A 30 26.51 -2.02 5.18
CA PRO A 30 26.50 -3.33 4.53
C PRO A 30 25.79 -4.42 5.37
N SER A 31 25.91 -4.35 6.70
CA SER A 31 25.25 -5.29 7.61
C SER A 31 23.74 -5.12 7.62
N GLU A 32 23.24 -3.88 7.63
CA GLU A 32 21.80 -3.60 7.57
C GLU A 32 21.19 -4.05 6.25
N LEU A 33 21.87 -3.76 5.14
CA LEU A 33 21.44 -4.23 3.81
C LEU A 33 21.43 -5.76 3.75
N LEU A 34 22.46 -6.42 4.29
CA LEU A 34 22.54 -7.88 4.30
C LEU A 34 21.43 -8.49 5.16
N LEU A 35 21.18 -7.95 6.35
CA LEU A 35 20.09 -8.39 7.22
C LEU A 35 18.72 -8.20 6.56
N MET A 36 18.51 -7.09 5.86
CA MET A 36 17.30 -6.85 5.09
C MET A 36 17.14 -7.90 3.98
N LEU A 37 18.18 -8.17 3.20
CA LEU A 37 18.12 -9.18 2.14
C LEU A 37 17.91 -10.60 2.68
N ILE A 38 18.56 -10.95 3.79
CA ILE A 38 18.34 -12.24 4.48
C ILE A 38 16.90 -12.33 4.99
N ARG A 39 16.36 -11.26 5.57
CA ARG A 39 14.96 -11.22 6.02
C ARG A 39 14.02 -11.39 4.83
N ASN A 40 14.27 -10.70 3.72
CA ASN A 40 13.46 -10.83 2.50
C ASN A 40 13.55 -12.25 1.93
N TYR A 41 14.73 -12.84 1.83
CA TYR A 41 14.94 -14.20 1.31
C TYR A 41 14.29 -15.27 2.20
N LEU A 42 14.37 -15.09 3.52
CA LEU A 42 13.74 -15.99 4.50
C LEU A 42 12.24 -15.71 4.69
N ASN A 43 11.63 -14.81 3.89
CA ASN A 43 10.27 -14.32 4.07
C ASN A 43 9.98 -13.87 5.53
N LYS A 44 10.98 -13.33 6.24
CA LYS A 44 10.84 -12.85 7.62
C LYS A 44 10.14 -11.49 7.73
N ASP A 45 9.62 -10.94 6.64
CA ASP A 45 8.35 -10.21 6.69
C ASP A 45 7.19 -11.22 6.82
N PHE A 46 7.25 -12.09 7.85
CA PHE A 46 6.14 -12.97 8.20
C PHE A 46 5.05 -12.07 8.75
N VAL A 47 4.20 -11.59 7.85
CA VAL A 47 2.78 -11.54 8.15
C VAL A 47 2.40 -13.02 8.25
N THR A 48 2.12 -13.54 9.45
CA THR A 48 1.69 -14.95 9.58
C THR A 48 0.48 -15.20 8.67
N PRO A 49 0.14 -16.46 8.30
CA PRO A 49 -1.11 -16.73 7.60
C PRO A 49 -2.31 -16.04 8.27
N GLU A 50 -2.33 -15.98 9.59
CA GLU A 50 -3.33 -15.27 10.39
C GLU A 50 -3.29 -13.75 10.19
N GLU A 51 -2.12 -13.11 10.26
CA GLU A 51 -1.99 -11.68 10.02
C GLU A 51 -2.31 -11.31 8.55
N SER A 52 -2.09 -12.25 7.61
CA SER A 52 -2.37 -12.06 6.19
C SER A 52 -3.86 -12.11 5.95
N ILE A 53 -4.55 -13.04 6.61
CA ILE A 53 -6.01 -13.12 6.65
C ILE A 53 -6.57 -11.85 7.30
N GLU A 54 -6.02 -11.38 8.42
CA GLU A 54 -6.48 -10.14 9.06
C GLU A 54 -6.35 -8.93 8.16
N ARG A 55 -5.22 -8.80 7.44
CA ARG A 55 -5.01 -7.72 6.49
C ARG A 55 -5.97 -7.81 5.29
N LEU A 56 -6.22 -9.01 4.78
CA LEU A 56 -7.20 -9.24 3.71
C LEU A 56 -8.62 -8.90 4.17
N LEU A 57 -9.01 -9.26 5.39
CA LEU A 57 -10.31 -8.91 5.96
C LEU A 57 -10.48 -7.39 6.10
N ARG A 58 -9.45 -6.68 6.57
CA ARG A 58 -9.47 -5.21 6.64
C ARG A 58 -9.63 -4.58 5.25
N LEU A 59 -8.87 -5.06 4.27
CA LEU A 59 -8.98 -4.59 2.88
C LEU A 59 -10.36 -4.88 2.28
N GLU A 60 -10.94 -6.05 2.56
CA GLU A 60 -12.29 -6.39 2.12
C GLU A 60 -13.35 -5.46 2.73
N MET A 61 -13.21 -5.13 4.02
CA MET A 61 -14.08 -4.14 4.68
C MET A 61 -13.95 -2.75 4.05
N GLU A 62 -12.73 -2.29 3.78
CA GLU A 62 -12.48 -0.99 3.12
C GLU A 62 -13.09 -0.94 1.72
N VAL A 63 -12.90 -1.99 0.91
CA VAL A 63 -13.51 -2.08 -0.43
C VAL A 63 -15.04 -2.04 -0.34
N ASN A 64 -15.64 -2.73 0.62
CA ASN A 64 -17.08 -2.70 0.81
C ASN A 64 -17.59 -1.33 1.27
N ALA A 65 -16.83 -0.61 2.10
CA ALA A 65 -17.16 0.76 2.49
C ALA A 65 -17.10 1.72 1.28
N LEU A 66 -16.08 1.58 0.43
CA LEU A 66 -15.94 2.37 -0.80
C LEU A 66 -17.10 2.13 -1.78
N LYS A 67 -17.55 0.88 -1.94
CA LYS A 67 -18.72 0.56 -2.78
C LYS A 67 -20.01 1.22 -2.27
N LYS A 68 -20.21 1.28 -0.96
CA LYS A 68 -21.37 1.97 -0.37
C LYS A 68 -21.31 3.47 -0.63
N LEU A 69 -20.13 4.07 -0.44
CA LEU A 69 -19.91 5.48 -0.71
C LEU A 69 -20.15 5.81 -2.19
N GLU A 70 -19.71 4.95 -3.11
CA GLU A 70 -19.98 5.09 -4.54
C GLU A 70 -21.49 5.07 -4.86
N ALA A 71 -22.25 4.18 -4.21
CA ALA A 71 -23.70 4.12 -4.37
C ALA A 71 -24.39 5.40 -3.87
N GLU A 72 -24.02 5.89 -2.70
CA GLU A 72 -24.53 7.15 -2.13
C GLU A 72 -24.21 8.34 -3.04
N PHE A 73 -23.00 8.38 -3.60
CA PHE A 73 -22.59 9.43 -4.53
C PHE A 73 -23.40 9.40 -5.84
N ASN A 74 -23.79 8.21 -6.31
CA ASN A 74 -24.64 8.08 -7.49
C ASN A 74 -26.08 8.53 -7.22
N GLU A 75 -26.63 8.27 -6.04
CA GLU A 75 -27.95 8.81 -5.63
C GLU A 75 -27.91 10.34 -5.54
N PHE A 76 -26.83 10.91 -4.98
CA PHE A 76 -26.65 12.36 -4.95
C PHE A 76 -26.65 12.99 -6.36
N ARG A 77 -25.99 12.36 -7.34
CA ARG A 77 -25.99 12.84 -8.73
C ARG A 77 -27.38 12.78 -9.39
N LYS A 78 -28.20 11.79 -9.07
CA LYS A 78 -29.59 11.74 -9.56
C LYS A 78 -30.41 12.89 -8.99
N LEU A 79 -30.31 13.12 -7.68
CA LEU A 79 -30.96 14.25 -7.01
C LEU A 79 -30.55 15.60 -7.61
N GLU A 80 -29.26 15.79 -7.89
CA GLU A 80 -28.77 17.00 -8.56
C GLU A 80 -29.44 17.20 -9.93
N ALA A 81 -29.55 16.14 -10.73
CA ALA A 81 -30.22 16.18 -12.03
C ALA A 81 -31.72 16.51 -11.90
N GLU A 82 -32.42 15.93 -10.92
CA GLU A 82 -33.83 16.22 -10.64
C GLU A 82 -34.04 17.69 -10.24
N VAL A 83 -33.17 18.24 -9.40
CA VAL A 83 -33.22 19.65 -9.00
C VAL A 83 -33.01 20.58 -10.20
N ILE A 84 -32.07 20.25 -11.11
CA ILE A 84 -31.86 21.01 -12.33
C ILE A 84 -33.11 20.98 -13.22
N SER A 85 -33.72 19.81 -13.40
CA SER A 85 -34.94 19.63 -14.19
C SER A 85 -36.10 20.46 -13.63
N LEU A 86 -36.34 20.40 -12.31
CA LEU A 86 -37.39 21.18 -11.65
C LEU A 86 -37.17 22.69 -11.80
N LYS A 87 -35.93 23.16 -11.67
CA LYS A 87 -35.59 24.58 -11.89
C LYS A 87 -35.90 25.01 -13.32
N GLN A 88 -35.57 24.20 -14.32
CA GLN A 88 -35.87 24.50 -15.72
C GLN A 88 -37.38 24.53 -15.98
N HIS A 89 -38.14 23.60 -15.39
CA HIS A 89 -39.58 23.56 -15.54
C HIS A 89 -40.26 24.80 -14.95
N LEU A 90 -39.92 25.17 -13.70
CA LEU A 90 -40.45 26.38 -13.05
C LEU A 90 -40.10 27.66 -13.81
N LEU A 91 -38.88 27.76 -14.35
CA LEU A 91 -38.50 28.89 -15.19
C LEU A 91 -39.30 28.92 -16.50
N GLY A 92 -39.60 27.76 -17.09
CA GLY A 92 -40.46 27.66 -18.27
C GLY A 92 -41.90 28.10 -17.99
N GLU A 93 -42.46 27.70 -16.84
CA GLU A 93 -43.81 28.09 -16.41
C GLU A 93 -43.92 29.58 -16.07
N LEU A 94 -42.86 30.21 -15.56
CA LEU A 94 -42.84 31.65 -15.25
C LEU A 94 -42.72 32.55 -16.48
N VAL A 95 -42.30 32.01 -17.62
CA VAL A 95 -42.02 32.76 -18.87
C VAL A 95 -43.12 32.51 -19.92
N ALA A 96 -44.01 31.54 -19.70
CA ALA A 96 -45.18 31.23 -20.55
C ALA A 96 -46.43 32.00 -20.12
#